data_AF-A0A6A6DWN2-F1
#
_entry.id   AF-A0A6A6DWN2-F1
#
_cell.length_a   1.000
_cell.length_b   1.000
_cell.length_c   1.000
_cell.angle_alpha   90.00
_cell.angle_beta   90.00
_cell.angle_gamma   90.00
#
_symmetry.space_group_name_H-M   'P 1'
#
loop_
_entity.id
_entity.type
_entity.pdbx_description
1 polymer ?
#
loop_
_entity_poly.entity_id
_entity_poly.type
_entity_poly.pdbx_seq_one_letter_code
_entity_poly.pdbx_strand_id
1 'polypeptide(L)' 'EKKNEVLRILRWPDCAYYEILDVEEDANEADIKKAYRMKSMLTHTDRNKDVQAKEVFQRVNRAYEILGNKEKRKEYN' A
#
# COMPACT_ATOMS: atom_id res chain seq x y z
N GLU A 1 -5.15 7.56 14.87
CA GLU A 1 -3.70 7.86 14.81
C GLU A 1 -3.08 7.18 13.61
N LYS A 2 -2.16 7.86 12.91
CA LYS A 2 -1.45 7.32 11.74
C LYS A 2 -0.70 6.01 12.05
N LYS A 3 -0.29 5.83 13.30
CA LYS A 3 0.31 4.60 13.84
C LYS A 3 -0.60 3.38 13.76
N ASN A 4 -1.90 3.56 14.02
CA ASN A 4 -2.87 2.47 13.96
C ASN A 4 -3.12 2.01 12.52
N GLU A 5 -3.06 2.93 11.55
CA GLU A 5 -3.16 2.57 10.14
C GLU A 5 -1.94 1.75 9.67
N VAL A 6 -0.73 2.13 10.10
CA VAL A 6 0.51 1.37 9.82
C VAL A 6 0.39 -0.05 10.39
N LEU A 7 -0.02 -0.18 11.65
CA LEU A 7 -0.24 -1.48 12.30
C LEU A 7 -1.32 -2.32 11.61
N ARG A 8 -2.39 -1.68 11.14
CA ARG A 8 -3.47 -2.35 10.39
C ARG A 8 -2.96 -2.93 9.08
N ILE A 9 -2.11 -2.20 8.35
CA ILE A 9 -1.53 -2.68 7.08
C ILE A 9 -0.56 -3.83 7.32
N LEU A 10 0.17 -3.81 8.44
CA LEU A 10 1.09 -4.90 8.79
C LEU A 10 0.40 -6.21 9.16
N ARG A 11 -0.86 -6.13 9.61
CA ARG A 11 -1.68 -7.31 9.92
C ARG A 11 -1.98 -8.17 8.70
N TRP A 12 -1.98 -7.58 7.51
CA TRP A 12 -2.28 -8.28 6.28
C TRP A 12 -1.06 -9.01 5.71
N PRO A 13 -1.25 -10.17 5.08
CA PRO A 13 -0.17 -10.89 4.41
C PRO A 13 0.37 -10.10 3.22
N ASP A 14 1.64 -10.33 2.85
CA ASP A 14 2.30 -9.67 1.72
C ASP A 14 1.64 -9.90 0.35
N CYS A 15 0.67 -10.80 0.28
CA CYS A 15 -0.16 -11.10 -0.90
C CYS A 15 -1.38 -10.16 -1.01
N ALA A 16 -1.80 -9.51 0.08
CA ALA A 16 -3.01 -8.70 0.12
C ALA A 16 -2.75 -7.26 -0.37
N TYR A 17 -2.31 -7.10 -1.62
CA TYR A 17 -1.93 -5.81 -2.19
C TYR A 17 -3.08 -4.79 -2.19
N TYR A 18 -4.31 -5.23 -2.46
CA TYR A 18 -5.50 -4.39 -2.45
C TYR A 18 -5.79 -3.82 -1.04
N GLU A 19 -5.74 -4.66 -0.01
CA GLU A 19 -5.95 -4.22 1.38
C GLU A 19 -4.79 -3.37 1.93
N ILE A 20 -3.56 -3.66 1.50
CA ILE A 20 -2.38 -2.84 1.84
C ILE A 20 -2.57 -1.41 1.32
N LEU A 21 -3.00 -1.27 0.06
CA LEU A 21 -3.29 0.02 -0.58
C LEU A 21 -4.62 0.64 -0.12
N ASP A 22 -5.50 -0.11 0.53
CA ASP A 22 -6.88 0.31 0.89
C ASP A 22 -7.69 0.65 -0.36
N VAL A 23 -7.62 -0.23 -1.36
CA VAL A 23 -8.33 -0.11 -2.63
C VAL A 23 -9.14 -1.37 -2.90
N GLU A 24 -10.25 -1.22 -3.60
CA GLU A 24 -11.08 -2.36 -3.99
C GLU A 24 -10.39 -3.20 -5.07
N GLU A 25 -10.79 -4.46 -5.18
CA GLU A 25 -10.33 -5.36 -6.25
C GLU A 25 -10.74 -4.89 -7.64
N ASP A 26 -11.76 -4.03 -7.77
CA ASP A 26 -12.18 -3.39 -9.03
C ASP A 26 -11.49 -2.04 -9.27
N ALA A 27 -10.63 -1.59 -8.34
CA ALA A 27 -10.00 -0.27 -8.43
C ALA A 27 -9.20 -0.09 -9.72
N ASN A 28 -9.35 1.10 -10.31
CA ASN A 28 -8.60 1.50 -11.49
C ASN A 28 -7.17 1.93 -11.12
N GLU A 29 -6.27 1.93 -12.11
CA GLU A 29 -4.88 2.39 -11.95
C GLU A 29 -4.79 3.81 -11.36
N ALA A 30 -5.78 4.66 -11.67
CA ALA A 30 -5.89 6.01 -11.12
C ALA A 30 -6.14 5.99 -9.59
N ASP A 31 -7.04 5.13 -9.12
CA ASP A 31 -7.35 4.97 -7.70
C ASP A 31 -6.18 4.36 -6.93
N ILE A 32 -5.54 3.34 -7.50
CA ILE A 32 -4.32 2.73 -6.96
C ILE A 32 -3.20 3.78 -6.79
N LYS A 33 -2.99 4.63 -7.80
CA LYS A 33 -1.98 5.70 -7.76
C LYS A 33 -2.32 6.79 -6.73
N LYS A 34 -3.60 7.11 -6.58
CA LYS A 34 -4.08 8.07 -5.58
C LYS A 34 -3.89 7.53 -4.17
N ALA A 35 -4.27 6.28 -3.93
CA ALA A 35 -4.11 5.59 -2.65
C ALA A 35 -2.62 5.46 -2.26
N TYR A 36 -1.76 5.07 -3.21
CA TYR A 36 -0.31 5.02 -3.02
C TYR A 36 0.28 6.36 -2.53
N ARG A 37 -0.13 7.47 -3.15
CA ARG A 37 0.31 8.82 -2.75
C ARG A 37 -0.16 9.18 -1.35
N MET A 38 -1.41 8.86 -1.00
CA MET A 38 -1.95 9.13 0.33
C MET A 38 -1.23 8.29 1.41
N LYS A 39 -1.06 6.99 1.17
CA LYS A 39 -0.36 6.07 2.08
C LYS A 39 1.10 6.46 2.27
N SER A 40 1.81 6.84 1.20
CA SER A 40 3.20 7.33 1.29
C SER A 40 3.33 8.57 2.17
N MET A 41 2.35 9.49 2.14
CA MET A 41 2.33 10.65 3.02
C MET A 41 2.00 10.30 4.48
N LEU A 42 1.26 9.22 4.71
CA LEU A 42 0.93 8.72 6.05
C LEU A 42 2.11 7.98 6.70
N THR A 43 2.90 7.27 5.90
CA THR A 43 4.10 6.53 6.32
C THR A 43 5.36 7.38 6.36
N HIS A 44 5.27 8.68 6.08
CA HIS A 44 6.45 9.55 5.97
C HIS A 44 7.22 9.64 7.30
N THR A 45 8.53 9.37 7.24
CA THR A 45 9.44 9.25 8.40
C THR A 45 9.58 10.55 9.21
N ASP A 46 9.29 11.68 8.58
CA ASP A 46 9.25 13.01 9.20
C ASP A 46 8.20 13.10 10.32
N ARG A 47 7.06 12.41 10.14
CA ARG A 47 5.93 12.42 11.08
C ARG A 47 5.79 11.12 11.87
N ASN A 48 6.44 10.04 11.45
CA ASN A 48 6.44 8.74 12.11
C ASN A 48 7.86 8.16 12.13
N LYS A 49 8.53 8.22 13.29
CA LYS A 49 9.84 7.57 13.52
C LYS A 49 9.72 6.05 13.76
N ASP A 50 8.64 5.43 13.29
CA ASP A 50 8.36 4.04 13.59
C ASP A 50 9.02 3.13 12.55
N VAL A 51 9.72 2.10 13.02
CA VAL A 51 10.41 1.13 12.16
C VAL A 51 9.42 0.44 11.21
N GLN A 52 8.19 0.26 11.70
CA GLN A 52 7.06 -0.30 10.97
C GLN A 52 6.60 0.55 9.78
N ALA A 53 6.76 1.88 9.83
CA ALA A 53 6.39 2.75 8.72
C ALA A 53 7.23 2.47 7.46
N LYS A 54 8.51 2.09 7.65
CA LYS A 54 9.40 1.68 6.56
C LYS A 54 8.92 0.39 5.89
N GLU A 55 8.50 -0.59 6.68
CA GLU A 55 7.99 -1.87 6.18
C GLU A 55 6.67 -1.70 5.44
N VAL A 56 5.73 -0.91 6.01
CA VAL A 56 4.48 -0.57 5.32
C VAL A 56 4.75 0.17 4.00
N PHE A 57 5.70 1.10 3.98
CA PHE A 57 6.07 1.79 2.75
C PHE A 57 6.59 0.83 1.68
N GLN A 58 7.44 -0.13 2.06
CA GLN A 58 7.91 -1.18 1.14
C GLN A 58 6.75 -2.04 0.62
N ARG A 59 5.82 -2.45 1.49
CA ARG A 59 4.61 -3.21 1.09
C ARG A 59 3.72 -2.42 0.13
N VAL A 60 3.47 -1.15 0.42
CA VAL A 60 2.67 -0.24 -0.41
C VAL A 60 3.32 -0.02 -1.78
N ASN A 61 4.65 0.10 -1.83
CA ASN A 61 5.39 0.23 -3.09
C ASN A 61 5.30 -1.05 -3.93
N ARG A 62 5.50 -2.22 -3.30
CA ARG A 62 5.36 -3.51 -3.98
C ARG A 62 3.95 -3.74 -4.50
N ALA A 63 2.93 -3.38 -3.71
CA ALA A 63 1.53 -3.44 -4.11
C ALA A 63 1.27 -2.56 -5.35
N TYR A 64 1.83 -1.35 -5.37
CA TYR A 64 1.74 -0.44 -6.52
C TYR A 64 2.48 -0.97 -7.75
N GLU A 65 3.63 -1.64 -7.59
CA GLU A 65 4.34 -2.26 -8.72
C GLU A 65 3.57 -3.41 -9.38
N ILE A 66 2.80 -4.18 -8.61
CA ILE A 66 1.97 -5.27 -9.12
C ILE A 66 0.64 -4.75 -9.67
N LEU A 67 -0.11 -3.99 -8.85
CA LEU A 67 -1.45 -3.52 -9.20
C LEU A 67 -1.47 -2.34 -10.16
N GLY A 68 -0.44 -1.49 -10.11
CA GLY A 68 -0.30 -0.31 -10.96
C GLY A 68 0.11 -0.64 -12.39
N ASN A 69 0.45 -1.90 -12.70
CA ASN A 69 0.69 -2.35 -14.06
C ASN A 69 -0.33 -3.42 -14.43
N LYS A 70 -1.20 -3.12 -15.41
CA LYS A 70 -2.22 -4.04 -15.90
C LYS A 70 -1.68 -5.41 -16.33
N GLU A 71 -0.47 -5.48 -16.88
CA GLU A 71 0.13 -6.75 -17.29
C GLU A 71 0.51 -7.60 -16.09
N LYS A 72 1.18 -7.00 -15.09
CA LYS A 72 1.55 -7.68 -13.84
C LYS A 72 0.33 -8.06 -13.00
N ARG A 73 -0.70 -7.21 -12.97
CA ARG A 73 -1.98 -7.50 -12.32
C ARG A 73 -2.68 -8.71 -12.95
N LYS A 74 -2.57 -8.86 -14.28
CA LYS A 74 -3.10 -10.03 -14.99
C LYS A 74 -2.33 -11.30 -14.69
N GLU A 75 -1.01 -11.21 -14.50
CA GLU A 75 -0.16 -12.35 -14.14
C GLU A 75 -0.33 -12.77 -12.67
N TYR A 76 -0.79 -11.84 -11.82
CA TYR A 76 -1.06 -12.08 -10.41
C TYR A 76 -2.45 -12.70 -10.12
N ASN A 77 -3.42 -12.51 -11.02
CA ASN A 77 -4.82 -12.90 -10.83
C ASN A 77 -5.16 -14.26 -11.44
#